data_AF-A0A2E3XNA0-F1
#
_entry.id   AF-A0A2E3XNA0-F1
#
_cell.length_a   1.000
_cell.length_b   1.000
_cell.length_c   1.000
_cell.angle_alpha   90.00
_cell.angle_beta   90.00
_cell.angle_gamma   90.00
#
_symmetry.space_group_name_H-M   'P 1'
#
loop_
_entity.id
_entity.type
_entity.pdbx_description
1 polymer ?
#
loop_
_entity_poly.entity_id
_entity_poly.type
_entity_poly.pdbx_seq_one_letter_code
_entity_poly.pdbx_strand_id
1 'polypeptide(L)'
;MKIAMSILAFGLMNLTMANINKENCLPSSGDEEILRSGEFSWGMKLDEIKEKEKDVYERGLRLKDRAFLKDGQVYLPYYSFGSKEPKLVKLTDSFINSVISHVENALKRNYVDSIIFPDMGHSHLFIDQKFYDEVLSDIPVKEQHKRYELMLAHPKTKFLYHTAEQLEMTYENDLGEKKLIDNRHLQWRFYTRNLIGDNQSGKLELVHNESHGHNTARSYEEGYRYWGAGFNISATKKGCFSYQKNGETFYFDMSLKDLEP
;
A
#
# COMPACT_ATOMS: atom_id res chain seq x y z
N MET A 1 49.60 22.35 -11.09
CA MET A 1 48.84 21.75 -9.98
C MET A 1 47.78 20.84 -10.59
N LYS A 2 47.98 19.52 -10.58
CA LYS A 2 47.05 18.55 -11.21
C LYS A 2 46.02 18.12 -10.16
N ILE A 3 44.75 18.48 -10.36
CA ILE A 3 43.65 18.05 -9.50
C ILE A 3 43.26 16.64 -9.96
N ALA A 4 43.54 15.65 -9.12
CA ALA A 4 43.08 14.28 -9.32
C ALA A 4 41.58 14.22 -9.02
N MET A 5 40.78 13.95 -10.04
CA MET A 5 39.34 13.76 -9.95
C MET A 5 39.12 12.30 -9.53
N SER A 6 38.94 12.06 -8.22
CA SER A 6 38.53 10.75 -7.72
C SER A 6 37.08 10.48 -8.13
N ILE A 7 36.90 9.61 -9.11
CA ILE A 7 35.62 9.02 -9.46
C ILE A 7 35.31 8.02 -8.34
N LEU A 8 34.47 8.43 -7.38
CA LEU A 8 33.81 7.48 -6.50
C LEU A 8 32.78 6.71 -7.35
N ALA A 9 33.13 5.47 -7.70
CA ALA A 9 32.17 4.52 -8.21
C ALA A 9 31.20 4.17 -7.07
N PHE A 10 30.03 4.81 -7.07
CA PHE A 10 28.90 4.35 -6.28
C PHE A 10 28.52 2.95 -6.79
N GLY A 11 28.81 1.94 -5.99
CA GLY A 11 28.30 0.60 -6.22
C GLY A 11 26.78 0.62 -6.22
N LEU A 12 26.18 0.35 -7.37
CA LEU A 12 24.76 0.05 -7.49
C LEU A 12 24.48 -1.20 -6.67
N MET A 13 24.01 -1.04 -5.45
CA MET A 13 23.49 -2.16 -4.66
C MET A 13 22.19 -2.64 -5.30
N ASN A 14 22.30 -3.71 -6.09
CA ASN A 14 21.19 -4.56 -6.55
C ASN A 14 20.54 -5.28 -5.35
N LEU A 15 19.89 -4.56 -4.45
CA LEU A 15 19.24 -5.12 -3.25
C LEU A 15 17.80 -5.59 -3.50
N THR A 16 17.22 -5.31 -4.66
CA THR A 16 15.77 -5.50 -4.92
C THR A 16 15.35 -6.89 -5.34
N MET A 17 16.23 -7.68 -5.93
CA MET A 17 15.88 -9.04 -6.33
C MET A 17 15.74 -10.00 -5.13
N ALA A 18 16.25 -9.65 -3.95
CA ALA A 18 16.20 -10.51 -2.77
C ALA A 18 14.77 -10.64 -2.21
N ASN A 19 13.97 -9.58 -2.32
CA ASN A 19 12.61 -9.55 -1.76
C ASN A 19 11.51 -9.86 -2.78
N ILE A 20 11.88 -10.34 -3.97
CA ILE A 20 10.94 -10.72 -5.02
C ILE A 20 10.94 -12.24 -5.17
N ASN A 21 9.80 -12.86 -4.89
CA ASN A 21 9.55 -14.26 -5.17
C ASN A 21 9.29 -14.46 -6.66
N LYS A 22 10.35 -14.75 -7.42
CA LYS A 22 10.30 -14.85 -8.89
C LYS A 22 9.32 -15.92 -9.39
N GLU A 23 9.13 -16.99 -8.64
CA GLU A 23 8.22 -18.09 -9.00
C GLU A 23 6.76 -17.64 -8.94
N ASN A 24 6.44 -16.74 -8.01
CA ASN A 24 5.10 -16.24 -7.76
C ASN A 24 4.82 -14.87 -8.40
N CYS A 25 5.87 -14.14 -8.77
CA CYS A 25 5.78 -12.81 -9.36
C CYS A 25 5.57 -12.88 -10.88
N LEU A 26 4.57 -13.65 -11.30
CA LEU A 26 4.15 -13.84 -12.68
C LEU A 26 2.89 -13.01 -12.97
N PRO A 27 2.63 -12.66 -14.25
CA PRO A 27 1.36 -12.02 -14.65
C PRO A 27 0.15 -12.81 -14.15
N SER A 28 -0.95 -12.12 -13.88
CA SER A 28 -2.21 -12.77 -13.47
C SER A 28 -2.66 -13.78 -14.52
N SER A 29 -3.20 -14.92 -14.06
CA SER A 29 -3.75 -15.98 -14.91
C SER A 29 -5.24 -16.18 -14.64
N GLY A 30 -5.94 -16.81 -15.58
CA GLY A 30 -7.40 -17.01 -15.48
C GLY A 30 -7.83 -18.00 -14.39
N ASP A 31 -6.92 -18.87 -13.94
CA ASP A 31 -7.21 -19.96 -12.99
C ASP A 31 -6.92 -19.56 -11.53
N GLU A 32 -6.57 -18.29 -11.29
CA GLU A 32 -6.25 -17.81 -9.95
C GLU A 32 -7.51 -17.53 -9.13
N GLU A 33 -7.48 -17.97 -7.87
CA GLU A 33 -8.47 -17.54 -6.90
C GLU A 33 -8.18 -16.10 -6.49
N ILE A 34 -9.06 -15.19 -6.92
CA ILE A 34 -8.91 -13.75 -6.73
C ILE A 34 -9.54 -13.32 -5.41
N LEU A 35 -8.83 -12.47 -4.66
CA LEU A 35 -9.37 -11.79 -3.50
C LEU A 35 -10.45 -10.77 -3.93
N ARG A 36 -11.64 -10.89 -3.35
CA ARG A 36 -12.81 -10.06 -3.65
C ARG A 36 -13.21 -9.21 -2.45
N SER A 37 -13.93 -8.12 -2.69
CA SER A 37 -14.45 -7.29 -1.59
C SER A 37 -15.47 -8.05 -0.73
N GLY A 38 -16.17 -9.04 -1.31
CA GLY A 38 -17.07 -9.93 -0.57
C GLY A 38 -16.39 -10.81 0.49
N GLU A 39 -15.05 -10.87 0.54
CA GLU A 39 -14.32 -11.54 1.61
C GLU A 39 -14.32 -10.76 2.92
N PHE A 40 -14.73 -9.49 2.89
CA PHE A 40 -14.69 -8.57 4.02
C PHE A 40 -16.05 -7.87 4.24
N SER A 41 -16.27 -7.40 5.47
CA SER A 41 -17.47 -6.67 5.85
C SER A 41 -17.10 -5.44 6.69
N TRP A 42 -18.02 -4.47 6.79
CA TRP A 42 -17.85 -3.34 7.69
C TRP A 42 -18.16 -3.75 9.14
N GLY A 43 -17.38 -3.25 10.09
CA GLY A 43 -17.60 -3.53 11.51
C GLY A 43 -17.06 -4.89 11.96
N MET A 44 -16.00 -5.39 11.30
CA MET A 44 -15.33 -6.62 11.73
C MET A 44 -14.69 -6.42 13.11
N LYS A 45 -14.76 -7.43 13.95
CA LYS A 45 -14.00 -7.49 15.21
C LYS A 45 -12.54 -7.80 14.93
N LEU A 46 -11.67 -7.47 15.88
CA LEU A 46 -10.22 -7.72 15.75
C LEU A 46 -9.90 -9.20 15.47
N ASP A 47 -10.56 -10.12 16.17
CA ASP A 47 -10.31 -11.55 16.00
C ASP A 47 -10.81 -12.05 14.63
N GLU A 48 -11.91 -11.47 14.11
CA GLU A 48 -12.40 -11.77 12.76
C GLU A 48 -11.42 -11.31 11.68
N ILE A 49 -10.78 -10.14 11.86
CA ILE A 49 -9.72 -9.65 10.95
C ILE A 49 -8.52 -10.62 10.96
N LYS A 50 -8.09 -11.08 12.14
CA LYS A 50 -6.97 -12.03 12.27
C LYS A 50 -7.28 -13.39 11.65
N GLU A 51 -8.48 -13.91 11.88
CA GLU A 51 -8.95 -15.15 11.26
C GLU A 51 -9.02 -15.02 9.74
N LYS A 52 -9.53 -13.88 9.25
CA LYS A 52 -9.60 -13.61 7.82
C LYS A 52 -8.23 -13.42 7.18
N GLU A 53 -7.27 -12.78 7.84
CA GLU A 53 -5.87 -12.71 7.37
C GLU A 53 -5.32 -14.12 7.14
N LYS A 54 -5.51 -15.01 8.11
CA LYS A 54 -5.06 -16.41 8.01
C LYS A 54 -5.74 -17.14 6.86
N ASP A 55 -7.06 -17.00 6.71
CA ASP A 55 -7.82 -17.62 5.62
C ASP A 55 -7.33 -17.14 4.23
N VAL A 56 -7.25 -15.82 4.04
CA VAL A 56 -6.77 -15.19 2.80
C VAL A 56 -5.36 -15.66 2.47
N TYR A 57 -4.48 -15.69 3.47
CA TYR A 57 -3.09 -16.10 3.31
C TYR A 57 -2.97 -17.57 2.91
N GLU A 58 -3.68 -18.46 3.63
CA GLU A 58 -3.58 -19.90 3.44
C GLU A 58 -4.30 -20.42 2.20
N ARG A 59 -5.42 -19.81 1.80
CA ARG A 59 -6.02 -20.08 0.48
C ARG A 59 -5.13 -19.58 -0.66
N GLY A 60 -4.29 -18.58 -0.37
CA GLY A 60 -3.41 -17.98 -1.35
C GLY A 60 -4.19 -17.13 -2.35
N LEU A 61 -5.20 -16.41 -1.86
CA LEU A 61 -5.99 -15.49 -2.67
C LEU A 61 -5.07 -14.41 -3.25
N ARG A 62 -5.23 -14.09 -4.53
CA ARG A 62 -4.35 -13.14 -5.24
C ARG A 62 -5.08 -11.84 -5.50
N LEU A 63 -4.33 -10.73 -5.52
CA LEU A 63 -4.87 -9.50 -6.11
C LEU A 63 -4.96 -9.67 -7.63
N LYS A 64 -6.07 -9.21 -8.20
CA LYS A 64 -6.25 -9.16 -9.66
C LYS A 64 -5.34 -8.07 -10.24
N ASP A 65 -4.83 -8.31 -11.44
CA ASP A 65 -4.01 -7.34 -12.17
C ASP A 65 -2.81 -6.87 -11.33
N ARG A 66 -2.23 -7.80 -10.56
CA ARG A 66 -1.14 -7.53 -9.61
C ARG A 66 0.19 -7.27 -10.30
N ALA A 67 1.14 -6.78 -9.51
CA ALA A 67 2.52 -6.61 -9.91
C ALA A 67 3.13 -7.93 -10.37
N PHE A 68 3.96 -7.87 -11.41
CA PHE A 68 4.69 -9.01 -11.94
C PHE A 68 6.10 -8.61 -12.38
N LEU A 69 7.01 -9.58 -12.37
CA LEU A 69 8.40 -9.43 -12.81
C LEU A 69 8.51 -9.85 -14.28
N LYS A 70 9.10 -9.00 -15.11
CA LYS A 70 9.44 -9.32 -16.50
C LYS A 70 10.81 -8.71 -16.83
N ASP A 71 11.72 -9.53 -17.36
CA ASP A 71 13.06 -9.09 -17.79
C ASP A 71 13.84 -8.32 -16.70
N GLY A 72 13.69 -8.73 -15.44
CA GLY A 72 14.34 -8.08 -14.29
C GLY A 72 13.66 -6.79 -13.81
N GLN A 73 12.51 -6.42 -14.37
CA GLN A 73 11.75 -5.23 -14.02
C GLN A 73 10.36 -5.59 -13.50
N VAL A 74 9.92 -4.94 -12.42
CA VAL A 74 8.57 -5.11 -11.90
C VAL A 74 7.62 -4.10 -12.53
N TYR A 75 6.45 -4.57 -12.94
CA TYR A 75 5.40 -3.76 -13.55
C TYR A 75 4.07 -3.92 -12.81
N LEU A 76 3.32 -2.82 -12.68
CA LEU A 76 1.90 -2.84 -12.32
C LEU A 76 1.05 -2.65 -13.59
N PRO A 77 0.11 -3.57 -13.89
CA PRO A 77 -0.91 -3.34 -14.90
C PRO A 77 -1.81 -2.13 -14.57
N TYR A 78 -2.08 -1.31 -15.58
CA TYR A 78 -3.03 -0.20 -15.51
C TYR A 78 -4.00 -0.29 -16.69
N TYR A 79 -5.29 -0.41 -16.39
CA TYR A 79 -6.34 -0.39 -17.40
C TYR A 79 -6.99 0.99 -17.41
N SER A 80 -6.83 1.71 -18.52
CA SER A 80 -7.67 2.88 -18.77
C SER A 80 -9.11 2.42 -18.96
N PHE A 81 -10.07 3.27 -18.59
CA PHE A 81 -11.50 2.99 -18.72
C PHE A 81 -11.84 2.41 -20.11
N GLY A 82 -12.43 1.21 -20.13
CA GLY A 82 -12.85 0.50 -21.34
C GLY A 82 -11.74 -0.22 -22.13
N SER A 83 -10.47 -0.16 -21.71
CA SER A 83 -9.39 -0.91 -22.36
C SER A 83 -9.40 -2.38 -21.94
N LYS A 84 -9.20 -3.28 -22.90
CA LYS A 84 -8.95 -4.71 -22.66
C LYS A 84 -7.47 -5.04 -22.46
N GLU A 85 -6.59 -4.16 -22.94
CA GLU A 85 -5.15 -4.33 -22.82
C GLU A 85 -4.60 -3.40 -21.72
N PRO A 86 -3.79 -3.91 -20.78
CA PRO A 86 -3.16 -3.07 -19.77
C PRO A 86 -2.02 -2.27 -20.38
N LYS A 87 -1.91 -1.01 -19.95
CA LYS A 87 -0.63 -0.29 -20.01
C LYS A 87 0.17 -0.64 -18.77
N LEU A 88 1.49 -0.64 -18.86
CA LEU A 88 2.35 -1.02 -17.75
C LEU A 88 2.90 0.21 -17.05
N VAL A 89 2.86 0.18 -15.71
CA VAL A 89 3.50 1.14 -14.82
C VAL A 89 4.78 0.51 -14.31
N LYS A 90 5.93 1.09 -14.66
CA LYS A 90 7.23 0.59 -14.20
C LYS A 90 7.47 0.97 -12.74
N LEU A 91 7.73 -0.02 -11.89
CA LEU A 91 8.04 0.25 -10.47
C LEU A 91 9.53 0.49 -10.26
N THR A 92 9.86 1.49 -9.47
CA THR A 92 11.25 1.70 -9.04
C THR A 92 11.56 0.80 -7.85
N ASP A 93 12.83 0.47 -7.73
CA ASP A 93 13.39 -0.25 -6.59
C ASP A 93 13.14 0.47 -5.26
N SER A 94 13.27 1.80 -5.27
CA SER A 94 12.99 2.66 -4.12
C SER A 94 11.55 2.50 -3.65
N PHE A 95 10.59 2.50 -4.57
CA PHE A 95 9.17 2.35 -4.24
C PHE A 95 8.89 0.98 -3.61
N ILE A 96 9.37 -0.10 -4.23
CA ILE A 96 9.16 -1.46 -3.74
C ILE A 96 9.72 -1.60 -2.32
N ASN A 97 10.96 -1.14 -2.11
CA ASN A 97 11.61 -1.20 -0.81
C ASN A 97 10.89 -0.32 0.24
N SER A 98 10.39 0.85 -0.16
CA SER A 98 9.57 1.70 0.71
C SER A 98 8.32 0.96 1.17
N VAL A 99 7.55 0.34 0.27
CA VAL A 99 6.32 -0.39 0.64
C VAL A 99 6.62 -1.58 1.55
N ILE A 100 7.64 -2.39 1.25
CA ILE A 100 8.07 -3.48 2.14
C ILE A 100 8.43 -2.94 3.52
N SER A 101 9.24 -1.87 3.57
CA SER A 101 9.62 -1.24 4.83
C SER A 101 8.42 -0.68 5.60
N HIS A 102 7.41 -0.15 4.91
CA HIS A 102 6.18 0.31 5.55
C HIS A 102 5.45 -0.86 6.22
N VAL A 103 5.28 -1.98 5.51
CA VAL A 103 4.61 -3.18 6.02
C VAL A 103 5.34 -3.69 7.27
N GLU A 104 6.66 -3.88 7.18
CA GLU A 104 7.46 -4.39 8.30
C GLU A 104 7.46 -3.44 9.50
N ASN A 105 7.63 -2.13 9.26
CA ASN A 105 7.63 -1.14 10.33
C ASN A 105 6.25 -0.96 10.97
N ALA A 106 5.16 -1.07 10.20
CA ALA A 106 3.80 -0.97 10.71
C ALA A 106 3.49 -2.15 11.63
N LEU A 107 3.85 -3.37 11.23
CA LEU A 107 3.71 -4.58 12.03
C LEU A 107 4.58 -4.50 13.29
N LYS A 108 5.86 -4.14 13.15
CA LYS A 108 6.80 -4.02 14.28
C LYS A 108 6.36 -3.00 15.33
N ARG A 109 5.68 -1.92 14.91
CA ARG A 109 5.18 -0.86 15.79
C ARG A 109 3.76 -1.10 16.30
N ASN A 110 3.14 -2.24 15.94
CA ASN A 110 1.75 -2.55 16.25
C ASN A 110 0.78 -1.46 15.76
N TYR A 111 1.05 -0.85 14.61
CA TYR A 111 0.11 0.07 13.95
C TYR A 111 -0.93 -0.69 13.11
N VAL A 112 -0.60 -1.92 12.74
CA VAL A 112 -1.44 -2.85 11.98
C VAL A 112 -1.34 -4.23 12.62
N ASP A 113 -2.41 -5.01 12.52
CA ASP A 113 -2.45 -6.40 12.98
C ASP A 113 -2.30 -7.36 11.78
N SER A 114 -2.80 -6.93 10.62
CA SER A 114 -2.89 -7.73 9.40
C SER A 114 -2.54 -6.91 8.16
N ILE A 115 -2.22 -7.58 7.04
CA ILE A 115 -1.98 -6.95 5.74
C ILE A 115 -3.06 -7.42 4.75
N ILE A 116 -4.28 -6.92 4.91
CA ILE A 116 -5.47 -7.23 4.09
C ILE A 116 -6.34 -5.98 3.99
N PHE A 117 -7.33 -5.92 3.10
CA PHE A 117 -8.10 -4.69 2.86
C PHE A 117 -8.62 -3.97 4.13
N PRO A 118 -9.21 -4.67 5.13
CA PRO A 118 -9.60 -4.07 6.42
C PRO A 118 -8.48 -3.40 7.20
N ASP A 119 -7.23 -3.79 6.98
CA ASP A 119 -6.08 -3.34 7.75
C ASP A 119 -4.82 -3.22 6.88
N MET A 120 -4.47 -1.99 6.50
CA MET A 120 -3.33 -1.65 5.64
C MET A 120 -3.40 -2.23 4.21
N GLY A 121 -4.54 -2.75 3.76
CA GLY A 121 -4.62 -3.37 2.43
C GLY A 121 -4.87 -2.42 1.27
N HIS A 122 -5.07 -1.13 1.51
CA HIS A 122 -5.23 -0.12 0.45
C HIS A 122 -4.50 1.17 0.81
N SER A 123 -4.18 1.96 -0.21
CA SER A 123 -3.49 3.24 -0.06
C SER A 123 -4.09 4.36 -0.90
N HIS A 124 -3.79 5.57 -0.47
CA HIS A 124 -3.94 6.81 -1.22
C HIS A 124 -2.59 7.51 -1.30
N LEU A 125 -2.47 8.52 -2.16
CA LEU A 125 -1.23 9.24 -2.35
C LEU A 125 -1.38 10.70 -1.92
N PHE A 126 -0.33 11.23 -1.28
CA PHE A 126 -0.12 12.66 -1.20
C PHE A 126 1.03 13.03 -2.13
N ILE A 127 0.74 13.87 -3.11
CA ILE A 127 1.68 14.29 -4.16
C ILE A 127 2.14 15.70 -3.88
N ASP A 128 3.45 15.96 -3.95
CA ASP A 128 4.00 17.32 -3.88
C ASP A 128 3.29 18.21 -4.92
N GLN A 129 2.67 19.30 -4.46
CA GLN A 129 1.78 20.14 -5.26
C GLN A 129 2.53 20.76 -6.44
N LYS A 130 3.78 21.20 -6.22
CA LYS A 130 4.62 21.76 -7.28
C LYS A 130 4.91 20.70 -8.36
N PHE A 131 5.29 19.49 -7.96
CA PHE A 131 5.48 18.38 -8.90
C PHE A 131 4.20 18.06 -9.68
N TYR A 132 3.05 18.09 -9.01
CA TYR A 132 1.78 17.88 -9.69
C TYR A 132 1.53 18.96 -10.75
N ASP A 133 1.66 20.24 -10.40
CA ASP A 133 1.35 21.36 -11.27
C ASP A 133 2.30 21.47 -12.46
N GLU A 134 3.60 21.21 -12.24
CA GLU A 134 4.65 21.38 -13.27
C GLU A 134 4.87 20.14 -14.15
N VAL A 135 4.48 18.94 -13.68
CA VAL A 135 4.83 17.68 -14.37
C VAL A 135 3.60 16.82 -14.67
N LEU A 136 2.72 16.63 -13.69
CA LEU A 136 1.66 15.62 -13.80
C LEU A 136 0.37 16.15 -14.43
N SER A 137 0.07 17.44 -14.21
CA SER A 137 -1.17 18.11 -14.60
C SER A 137 -1.41 18.03 -16.11
N ASP A 138 -0.35 18.18 -16.91
CA ASP A 138 -0.39 18.17 -18.37
C ASP A 138 -0.47 16.76 -18.99
N ILE A 139 -0.29 15.70 -18.19
CA ILE A 139 -0.38 14.33 -18.69
C ILE A 139 -1.84 14.02 -19.06
N PRO A 140 -2.14 13.66 -20.33
CA PRO A 140 -3.51 13.36 -20.74
C PRO A 140 -4.09 12.17 -19.98
N VAL A 141 -5.40 12.17 -19.74
CA VAL A 141 -6.11 11.08 -19.04
C VAL A 141 -5.86 9.71 -19.67
N LYS A 142 -5.77 9.63 -21.01
CA LYS A 142 -5.44 8.38 -21.73
C LYS A 142 -4.04 7.82 -21.41
N GLU A 143 -3.18 8.63 -20.81
CA GLU A 143 -1.80 8.30 -20.42
C GLU A 143 -1.64 8.15 -18.91
N GLN A 144 -2.72 7.91 -18.16
CA GLN A 144 -2.65 7.85 -16.70
C GLN A 144 -1.64 6.86 -16.11
N HIS A 145 -1.33 5.75 -16.78
CA HIS A 145 -0.20 4.89 -16.42
C HIS A 145 1.12 5.66 -16.24
N LYS A 146 1.44 6.64 -17.09
CA LYS A 146 2.65 7.48 -16.94
C LYS A 146 2.57 8.37 -15.71
N ARG A 147 1.38 8.88 -15.38
CA ARG A 147 1.18 9.64 -14.14
C ARG A 147 1.45 8.77 -12.92
N TYR A 148 0.93 7.53 -12.90
CA TYR A 148 1.23 6.58 -11.84
C TYR A 148 2.71 6.23 -11.76
N GLU A 149 3.36 5.98 -12.89
CA GLU A 149 4.81 5.69 -12.94
C GLU A 149 5.61 6.83 -12.29
N LEU A 150 5.30 8.07 -12.66
CA LEU A 150 5.97 9.24 -12.10
C LEU A 150 5.63 9.47 -10.62
N MET A 151 4.36 9.33 -10.21
CA MET A 151 3.95 9.50 -8.81
C MET A 151 4.60 8.46 -7.91
N LEU A 152 4.58 7.17 -8.29
CA LEU A 152 5.16 6.09 -7.49
C LEU A 152 6.70 6.14 -7.50
N ALA A 153 7.32 6.75 -8.51
CA ALA A 153 8.78 6.95 -8.53
C ALA A 153 9.24 8.20 -7.76
N HIS A 154 8.36 9.18 -7.53
CA HIS A 154 8.78 10.48 -7.00
C HIS A 154 9.11 10.39 -5.49
N PRO A 155 10.30 10.83 -5.04
CA PRO A 155 10.76 10.64 -3.66
C PRO A 155 9.93 11.39 -2.61
N LYS A 156 9.28 12.49 -3.00
CA LYS A 156 8.40 13.22 -2.08
C LYS A 156 7.00 12.63 -1.96
N THR A 157 6.60 11.69 -2.83
CA THR A 157 5.29 11.07 -2.71
C THR A 157 5.15 10.42 -1.34
N LYS A 158 4.00 10.63 -0.69
CA LYS A 158 3.65 9.94 0.54
C LYS A 158 2.49 8.98 0.28
N PHE A 159 2.49 7.87 1.01
CA PHE A 159 1.47 6.84 0.91
C PHE A 159 0.65 6.85 2.18
N LEU A 160 -0.62 7.22 2.07
CA LEU A 160 -1.57 7.14 3.16
C LEU A 160 -2.20 5.75 3.14
N TYR A 161 -2.04 5.00 4.21
CA TYR A 161 -2.77 3.77 4.46
C TYR A 161 -3.83 4.07 5.52
N HIS A 162 -5.09 3.74 5.19
CA HIS A 162 -6.10 3.63 6.23
C HIS A 162 -6.01 2.24 6.87
N THR A 163 -5.35 2.19 8.02
CA THR A 163 -5.30 1.00 8.86
C THR A 163 -6.62 0.87 9.62
N ALA A 164 -6.99 -0.35 10.04
CA ALA A 164 -8.25 -0.57 10.73
C ALA A 164 -9.49 0.04 10.01
N GLU A 165 -9.50 0.05 8.67
CA GLU A 165 -10.53 0.68 7.84
C GLU A 165 -11.92 0.16 8.20
N GLN A 166 -12.05 -1.17 8.28
CA GLN A 166 -13.30 -1.88 8.54
C GLN A 166 -13.39 -2.48 9.96
N LEU A 167 -12.41 -2.19 10.83
CA LEU A 167 -12.41 -2.62 12.23
C LEU A 167 -13.45 -1.85 13.04
N GLU A 168 -14.26 -2.57 13.80
CA GLU A 168 -15.15 -1.98 14.80
C GLU A 168 -14.32 -1.43 15.97
N MET A 169 -14.24 -0.10 16.05
CA MET A 169 -13.50 0.62 17.11
C MET A 169 -14.41 1.50 17.97
N THR A 170 -15.66 1.65 17.56
CA THR A 170 -16.63 2.55 18.16
C THR A 170 -17.98 1.89 18.27
N TYR A 171 -18.74 2.26 19.29
CA TYR A 171 -20.16 1.92 19.42
C TYR A 171 -20.99 3.20 19.52
N GLU A 172 -22.28 3.10 19.23
CA GLU A 172 -23.25 4.17 19.47
C GLU A 172 -23.94 3.92 20.81
N ASN A 173 -23.99 4.91 21.70
CA ASN A 173 -24.70 4.78 22.98
C ASN A 173 -26.20 5.08 22.83
N ASP A 174 -26.96 4.93 23.91
CA ASP A 174 -28.42 5.18 23.92
C ASP A 174 -28.84 6.62 23.55
N LEU A 175 -27.88 7.55 23.50
CA LEU A 175 -28.07 8.95 23.11
C LEU A 175 -27.73 9.20 21.63
N GLY A 176 -27.39 8.17 20.87
CA GLY A 176 -26.91 8.31 19.48
C GLY A 176 -25.48 8.84 19.37
N GLU A 177 -24.73 8.88 20.48
CA GLU A 177 -23.36 9.38 20.47
C GLU A 177 -22.38 8.24 20.18
N LYS A 178 -21.48 8.48 19.23
CA LYS A 178 -20.40 7.58 18.93
C LYS A 178 -19.29 7.67 19.97
N LYS A 179 -18.98 6.55 20.63
CA LYS A 179 -17.92 6.42 21.63
C LYS A 179 -16.91 5.36 21.21
N LEU A 180 -15.65 5.53 21.62
CA LEU A 180 -14.64 4.48 21.47
C LEU A 180 -14.99 3.32 22.38
N ILE A 181 -14.81 2.09 21.88
CA ILE A 181 -14.91 0.89 22.73
C ILE A 181 -13.81 0.97 23.81
N ASP A 182 -14.16 0.64 25.06
CA ASP A 182 -13.21 0.64 26.18
C ASP A 182 -12.28 -0.57 26.14
N ASN A 183 -11.42 -0.59 25.12
CA ASN A 183 -10.37 -1.57 24.92
C ASN A 183 -9.12 -0.83 24.45
N ARG A 184 -8.03 -0.96 25.22
CA ARG A 184 -6.81 -0.19 24.97
C ARG A 184 -6.21 -0.42 23.58
N HIS A 185 -6.28 -1.66 23.08
CA HIS A 185 -5.79 -1.99 21.74
C HIS A 185 -6.66 -1.34 20.67
N LEU A 186 -7.99 -1.43 20.77
CA LEU A 186 -8.91 -0.80 19.81
C LEU A 186 -8.78 0.73 19.81
N GLN A 187 -8.63 1.35 20.98
CA GLN A 187 -8.35 2.79 21.08
C GLN A 187 -7.02 3.14 20.40
N TRP A 188 -5.98 2.32 20.59
CA TRP A 188 -4.71 2.51 19.90
C TRP A 188 -4.83 2.36 18.37
N ARG A 189 -5.60 1.37 17.90
CA ARG A 189 -5.92 1.20 16.47
C ARG A 189 -6.65 2.42 15.90
N PHE A 190 -7.55 3.03 16.67
CA PHE A 190 -8.23 4.27 16.27
C PHE A 190 -7.26 5.43 16.01
N TYR A 191 -6.27 5.63 16.88
CA TYR A 191 -5.26 6.69 16.71
C TYR A 191 -4.20 6.35 15.66
N THR A 192 -4.01 5.07 15.32
CA THR A 192 -3.07 4.62 14.29
C THR A 192 -3.71 4.43 12.91
N ARG A 193 -4.99 4.80 12.74
CA ARG A 193 -5.77 4.65 11.50
C ARG A 193 -5.10 5.29 10.28
N ASN A 194 -4.51 6.48 10.41
CA ASN A 194 -3.88 7.13 9.25
C ASN A 194 -2.37 7.02 9.37
N LEU A 195 -1.84 6.05 8.64
CA LEU A 195 -0.42 5.78 8.58
C LEU A 195 0.14 6.36 7.28
N ILE A 196 1.12 7.25 7.38
CA ILE A 196 1.78 7.86 6.23
C ILE A 196 3.18 7.29 6.09
N GLY A 197 3.45 6.64 4.95
CA GLY A 197 4.77 6.15 4.56
C GLY A 197 5.47 7.08 3.56
N ASP A 198 6.78 7.23 3.66
CA ASP A 198 7.60 7.97 2.67
C ASP A 198 8.11 7.09 1.51
N ASN A 199 8.44 7.72 0.39
CA ASN A 199 8.98 7.01 -0.77
C ASN A 199 10.52 7.00 -0.83
N GLN A 200 11.20 7.07 0.32
CA GLN A 200 12.67 7.17 0.38
C GLN A 200 13.31 6.22 1.39
N SER A 201 12.79 6.19 2.61
CA SER A 201 13.44 5.55 3.75
C SER A 201 12.57 4.47 4.42
N GLY A 202 11.30 4.37 4.02
CA GLY A 202 10.33 3.50 4.68
C GLY A 202 9.85 4.05 6.02
N LYS A 203 10.09 5.35 6.28
CA LYS A 203 9.67 6.01 7.52
C LYS A 203 8.16 6.12 7.55
N LEU A 204 7.61 5.86 8.73
CA LEU A 204 6.19 5.96 9.03
C LEU A 204 5.90 7.16 9.95
N GLU A 205 4.78 7.81 9.69
CA GLU A 205 4.20 8.89 10.48
C GLU A 205 2.71 8.60 10.74
N LEU A 206 2.18 9.04 11.88
CA LEU A 206 0.76 8.98 12.19
C LEU A 206 0.15 10.37 12.05
N VAL A 207 -0.98 10.44 11.37
CA VAL A 207 -1.78 11.67 11.26
C VAL A 207 -3.14 11.44 11.89
N HIS A 208 -3.62 12.43 12.63
CA HIS A 208 -4.93 12.35 13.28
C HIS A 208 -5.87 13.39 12.66
N ASN A 209 -7.12 12.99 12.45
CA ASN A 209 -8.25 13.84 12.16
C ASN A 209 -9.36 13.55 13.19
N GLU A 210 -9.16 14.02 14.42
CA GLU A 210 -10.07 13.78 15.55
C GLU A 210 -11.46 14.37 15.33
N SER A 211 -11.62 15.29 14.37
CA SER A 211 -12.92 15.84 13.97
C SER A 211 -13.79 14.85 13.18
N HIS A 212 -13.18 13.81 12.60
CA HIS A 212 -13.88 12.76 11.88
C HIS A 212 -14.25 11.61 12.83
N GLY A 213 -15.49 11.10 12.76
CA GLY A 213 -15.98 10.08 13.69
C GLY A 213 -15.29 8.71 13.62
N HIS A 214 -14.36 8.51 12.68
CA HIS A 214 -13.49 7.33 12.61
C HIS A 214 -12.00 7.70 12.62
N ASN A 215 -11.65 8.98 12.86
CA ASN A 215 -10.29 9.49 12.71
C ASN A 215 -9.73 9.27 11.30
N THR A 216 -10.50 9.56 10.25
CA THR A 216 -10.05 9.37 8.84
C THR A 216 -9.47 10.68 8.30
N ALA A 217 -8.20 10.67 7.89
CA ALA A 217 -7.53 11.82 7.28
C ALA A 217 -7.66 11.82 5.75
N ARG A 218 -7.88 12.99 5.14
CA ARG A 218 -7.82 13.18 3.67
C ARG A 218 -6.92 14.34 3.26
N SER A 219 -6.18 14.86 4.22
CA SER A 219 -5.24 15.96 4.07
C SER A 219 -3.93 15.58 4.74
N TYR A 220 -2.86 16.19 4.27
CA TYR A 220 -1.54 16.13 4.90
C TYR A 220 -1.03 17.57 5.10
N GLU A 221 0.27 17.72 5.32
CA GLU A 221 0.96 19.01 5.38
C GLU A 221 0.67 19.90 4.16
N GLU A 222 0.83 21.20 4.36
CA GLU A 222 0.74 22.19 3.30
C GLU A 222 1.71 21.87 2.16
N GLY A 223 1.27 22.08 0.92
CA GLY A 223 2.07 21.78 -0.27
C GLY A 223 1.91 20.35 -0.80
N TYR A 224 0.96 19.57 -0.29
CA TYR A 224 0.59 18.27 -0.82
C TYR A 224 -0.85 18.21 -1.35
N ARG A 225 -1.01 17.57 -2.50
CA ARG A 225 -2.29 17.25 -3.13
C ARG A 225 -2.71 15.83 -2.78
N TYR A 226 -3.93 15.65 -2.28
CA TYR A 226 -4.53 14.33 -2.13
C TYR A 226 -4.89 13.71 -3.48
N TRP A 227 -4.49 12.46 -3.68
CA TRP A 227 -4.83 11.64 -4.81
C TRP A 227 -5.46 10.33 -4.30
N GLY A 228 -6.79 10.25 -4.41
CA GLY A 228 -7.58 9.20 -3.75
C GLY A 228 -7.44 7.79 -4.34
N ALA A 229 -6.71 7.60 -5.44
CA ALA A 229 -6.51 6.28 -6.04
C ALA A 229 -5.04 5.87 -5.95
N GLY A 230 -4.67 5.09 -4.93
CA GLY A 230 -3.33 4.55 -4.75
C GLY A 230 -3.20 3.14 -5.31
N PHE A 231 -2.71 2.22 -4.48
CA PHE A 231 -2.58 0.80 -4.75
C PHE A 231 -3.09 -0.03 -3.57
N ASN A 232 -3.47 -1.26 -3.86
CA ASN A 232 -3.83 -2.27 -2.87
C ASN A 232 -2.65 -3.19 -2.59
N ILE A 233 -2.58 -3.69 -1.36
CA ILE A 233 -1.68 -4.78 -0.94
C ILE A 233 -2.48 -5.84 -0.19
N SER A 234 -2.07 -7.10 -0.32
CA SER A 234 -2.66 -8.18 0.48
C SER A 234 -1.68 -9.32 0.68
N ALA A 235 -1.54 -9.76 1.93
CA ALA A 235 -0.76 -10.91 2.31
C ALA A 235 -1.36 -12.18 1.69
N THR A 236 -0.50 -12.98 1.07
CA THR A 236 -0.87 -14.23 0.42
C THR A 236 0.35 -15.11 0.31
N LYS A 237 0.24 -16.41 0.62
CA LYS A 237 1.39 -17.33 0.55
C LYS A 237 1.99 -17.49 -0.85
N LYS A 238 1.23 -17.06 -1.87
CA LYS A 238 1.62 -17.03 -3.27
C LYS A 238 2.10 -15.64 -3.72
N GLY A 239 2.45 -14.73 -2.81
CA GLY A 239 2.71 -13.32 -3.14
C GLY A 239 4.02 -13.07 -3.90
N CYS A 240 4.07 -11.94 -4.62
CA CYS A 240 5.27 -11.50 -5.34
C CYS A 240 6.36 -10.95 -4.40
N PHE A 241 6.00 -10.18 -3.37
CA PHE A 241 6.96 -9.47 -2.52
C PHE A 241 7.05 -10.10 -1.14
N SER A 242 8.26 -10.28 -0.62
CA SER A 242 8.47 -10.81 0.73
C SER A 242 8.61 -9.71 1.78
N TYR A 243 8.20 -10.01 3.01
CA TYR A 243 8.39 -9.17 4.20
C TYR A 243 8.63 -10.04 5.44
N GLN A 244 9.24 -9.46 6.47
CA GLN A 244 9.52 -10.12 7.74
C GLN A 244 8.48 -9.76 8.80
N LYS A 245 7.95 -10.77 9.49
CA LYS A 245 7.10 -10.63 10.69
C LYS A 245 7.57 -11.65 11.70
N ASN A 246 8.02 -11.18 12.88
CA ASN A 246 8.48 -12.04 13.98
C ASN A 246 9.59 -13.04 13.61
N GLY A 247 10.48 -12.68 12.67
CA GLY A 247 11.58 -13.56 12.22
C GLY A 247 11.17 -14.59 11.17
N GLU A 248 9.92 -14.59 10.74
CA GLU A 248 9.41 -15.40 9.65
C GLU A 248 9.20 -14.56 8.38
N THR A 249 9.38 -15.21 7.23
CA THR A 249 9.16 -14.59 5.92
C THR A 249 7.75 -14.87 5.43
N PHE A 250 7.01 -13.79 5.15
CA PHE A 250 5.69 -13.82 4.55
C PHE A 250 5.73 -13.14 3.18
N TYR A 251 4.63 -13.26 2.43
CA TYR A 251 4.51 -12.67 1.09
C TYR A 251 3.24 -11.86 0.93
N PHE A 252 3.27 -10.87 0.05
CA PHE A 252 2.11 -10.09 -0.37
C PHE A 252 2.14 -9.78 -1.88
N ASP A 253 0.97 -9.47 -2.43
CA ASP A 253 0.81 -8.90 -3.77
C ASP A 253 0.53 -7.39 -3.68
N MET A 254 0.76 -6.68 -4.79
CA MET A 254 0.38 -5.28 -4.96
C MET A 254 -0.44 -5.12 -6.25
N SER A 255 -1.46 -4.28 -6.28
CA SER A 255 -2.25 -3.98 -7.49
C SER A 255 -2.70 -2.52 -7.53
N LEU A 256 -2.84 -1.92 -8.72
CA LEU A 256 -3.51 -0.62 -8.89
C LEU A 256 -5.04 -0.73 -8.95
N LYS A 257 -5.56 -1.96 -8.90
CA LYS A 257 -6.98 -2.24 -9.02
C LYS A 257 -7.58 -2.49 -7.64
N ASP A 258 -8.71 -1.86 -7.38
CA ASP A 258 -9.53 -2.15 -6.21
C ASP A 258 -10.15 -3.53 -6.28
N LEU A 259 -10.52 -4.05 -5.11
CA LEU A 259 -11.15 -5.36 -5.00
C LEU A 259 -12.46 -5.37 -5.77
N GLU A 260 -12.62 -6.37 -6.62
CA GLU A 260 -13.88 -6.59 -7.33
C GLU A 260 -14.93 -7.17 -6.36
N PRO A 261 -16.23 -6.89 -6.60
CA PRO A 261 -17.33 -7.54 -5.87
C PRO A 261 -17.21 -9.06 -5.84
#